data_AF-A0A831NLZ5-F1
#
_entry.id   AF-A0A831NLZ5-F1
#
_cell.length_a   1.000
_cell.length_b   1.000
_cell.length_c   1.000
_cell.angle_alpha   90.00
_cell.angle_beta   90.00
_cell.angle_gamma   90.00
#
_symmetry.space_group_name_H-M   'P 1'
#
loop_
_entity.id
_entity.type
_entity.pdbx_description
1 polymer ?
#
loop_
_entity_poly.entity_id
_entity_poly.type
_entity_poly.pdbx_seq_one_letter_code
_entity_poly.pdbx_strand_id
1 'polypeptide(L)'
;MKKIYVKEWMLFQPYERQDEVDTYYVNVANHIAGCLKDFVGGRYPEHSVHGIAIYLTLWFQDVISQTGIWQAFSEECRKRYGCLVPFMTPEKEKDYYPGEVNPEDLQFLLWHYLQCMEKQAGGVLNPENPAFEELANQIYDYLSEEFQV
;
A
#
# COMPACT_ATOMS: atom_id res chain seq x y z
N MET A 1 -6.87 18.62 1.98
CA MET A 1 -5.59 17.91 1.87
C MET A 1 -4.84 18.50 0.70
N LYS A 2 -3.59 18.88 0.89
CA LYS A 2 -2.67 19.32 -0.15
C LYS A 2 -2.36 18.13 -1.07
N LYS A 3 -1.98 18.42 -2.31
CA LYS A 3 -1.52 17.38 -3.22
C LYS A 3 -0.11 16.94 -2.86
N ILE A 4 0.17 15.66 -3.09
CA ILE A 4 1.54 15.12 -3.15
C ILE A 4 2.15 15.64 -4.45
N TYR A 5 3.32 16.27 -4.35
CA TYR A 5 4.08 16.73 -5.52
C TYR A 5 5.22 15.78 -5.86
N VAL A 6 5.69 15.83 -7.10
CA VAL A 6 6.79 14.96 -7.57
C VAL A 6 8.03 15.04 -6.68
N LYS A 7 8.35 16.22 -6.15
CA LYS A 7 9.46 16.38 -5.19
C LYS A 7 9.34 15.50 -3.93
N GLU A 8 8.13 15.19 -3.48
CA GLU A 8 7.89 14.32 -2.31
C GLU A 8 8.07 12.86 -2.69
N TRP A 9 7.56 12.46 -3.87
CA TRP A 9 7.75 11.14 -4.46
C TRP A 9 9.23 10.80 -4.70
N MET A 10 9.98 11.74 -5.28
CA MET A 10 11.41 11.57 -5.60
C MET A 10 12.29 11.32 -4.37
N LEU A 11 11.84 11.63 -3.15
CA LEU A 11 12.56 11.29 -1.92
C LEU A 11 12.69 9.78 -1.68
N PHE A 12 11.86 8.98 -2.35
CA PHE A 12 11.81 7.53 -2.20
C PHE A 12 12.38 6.79 -3.41
N GLN A 13 12.73 7.50 -4.48
CA GLN A 13 13.26 6.89 -5.69
C GLN A 13 14.77 6.65 -5.55
N PRO A 14 15.30 5.55 -6.12
CA PRO A 14 16.75 5.27 -6.11
C PRO A 14 17.53 6.11 -7.13
N TYR A 15 16.87 7.01 -7.86
CA TYR A 15 17.43 7.86 -8.91
C TYR A 15 17.09 9.33 -8.67
N GLU A 16 17.91 10.23 -9.20
CA GLU A 16 17.78 11.68 -8.95
C GLU A 16 17.02 12.41 -10.06
N ARG A 17 17.03 11.89 -11.29
CA ARG A 17 16.42 12.55 -12.45
C ARG A 17 14.97 12.13 -12.58
N GLN A 18 14.07 13.09 -12.39
CA GLN A 18 12.65 12.93 -12.66
C GLN A 18 12.37 12.66 -14.15
N ASP A 19 11.40 11.80 -14.43
CA ASP A 19 10.83 11.59 -15.76
C ASP A 19 9.27 11.63 -15.76
N GLU A 20 8.66 11.22 -16.88
CA GLU A 20 7.21 11.24 -17.06
C GLU A 20 6.48 10.16 -16.25
N VAL A 21 7.16 9.04 -15.95
CA VAL A 21 6.63 7.91 -15.18
C VAL A 21 6.44 8.33 -13.71
N ASP A 22 7.30 9.19 -13.17
CA ASP A 22 7.11 9.78 -11.84
C ASP A 22 5.78 10.53 -11.71
N THR A 23 5.37 11.21 -12.78
CA THR A 23 4.10 11.96 -12.79
C THR A 23 2.91 11.00 -12.73
N TYR A 24 3.01 9.85 -13.40
CA TYR A 24 2.01 8.79 -13.32
C TYR A 24 1.85 8.30 -11.88
N TYR A 25 2.93 7.87 -11.22
CA TYR A 25 2.85 7.38 -9.84
C TYR A 25 2.43 8.46 -8.84
N VAL A 26 2.78 9.73 -9.06
CA VAL A 26 2.28 10.84 -8.23
C VAL A 26 0.76 10.99 -8.36
N ASN A 27 0.17 10.76 -9.54
CA ASN A 27 -1.28 10.77 -9.70
C ASN A 27 -1.93 9.61 -8.95
N VAL A 28 -1.36 8.40 -9.06
CA VAL A 28 -1.80 7.22 -8.29
C VAL A 28 -1.75 7.51 -6.79
N ALA A 29 -0.63 8.05 -6.28
CA ALA A 29 -0.48 8.41 -4.87
C ALA A 29 -1.51 9.45 -4.42
N ASN A 30 -1.81 10.46 -5.25
CA ASN A 30 -2.84 11.44 -4.94
C ASN A 30 -4.25 10.83 -4.91
N HIS A 31 -4.54 9.84 -5.76
CA HIS A 31 -5.81 9.11 -5.73
C HIS A 31 -5.95 8.32 -4.42
N ILE A 32 -4.92 7.54 -4.08
CA ILE A 32 -4.88 6.76 -2.82
C ILE A 32 -5.02 7.68 -1.61
N ALA A 33 -4.33 8.82 -1.59
CA ALA A 33 -4.47 9.81 -0.52
C ALA A 33 -5.92 10.33 -0.40
N GLY A 34 -6.64 10.44 -1.52
CA GLY A 34 -8.06 10.78 -1.56
C GLY A 34 -8.92 9.75 -0.83
N CYS A 35 -8.73 8.45 -1.09
CA CYS A 35 -9.42 7.35 -0.41
C CYS A 35 -9.12 7.34 1.10
N LEU A 36 -7.86 7.59 1.46
CA LEU A 36 -7.43 7.59 2.86
C LEU A 36 -8.02 8.74 3.67
N LYS A 37 -8.26 9.91 3.05
CA LYS A 37 -8.63 11.15 3.75
C LYS A 37 -9.76 10.96 4.77
N ASP A 38 -10.78 10.20 4.43
CA ASP A 38 -11.95 10.00 5.30
C ASP A 38 -11.70 8.90 6.34
N PHE A 39 -10.84 7.93 6.04
CA PHE A 39 -10.45 6.84 6.92
C PHE A 39 -9.51 7.27 8.05
N VAL A 40 -8.45 8.03 7.71
CA VAL A 40 -7.46 8.54 8.68
C VAL A 40 -7.77 9.96 9.18
N GLY A 41 -8.81 10.59 8.64
CA GLY A 41 -9.15 12.00 8.84
C GLY A 41 -9.27 12.39 10.32
N GLY A 42 -8.33 13.20 10.80
CA GLY A 42 -8.30 13.72 12.16
C GLY A 42 -7.53 12.88 13.18
N ARG A 43 -7.27 11.59 12.88
CA ARG A 43 -6.43 10.72 13.74
C ARG A 43 -4.94 10.90 13.47
N TYR A 44 -4.57 11.06 12.21
CA TYR A 44 -3.18 11.18 11.79
C TYR A 44 -2.91 12.52 11.10
N PRO A 45 -1.70 13.07 11.24
CA PRO A 45 -1.33 14.31 10.57
C PRO A 45 -1.24 14.09 9.05
N GLU A 46 -1.45 15.15 8.28
CA GLU A 46 -1.51 15.13 6.81
C GLU A 46 -0.27 14.48 6.15
N HIS A 47 0.94 14.75 6.69
CA HIS A 47 2.17 14.15 6.17
C HIS A 47 2.21 12.63 6.32
N SER A 48 1.55 12.08 7.33
CA SER A 48 1.43 10.62 7.50
C SER A 48 0.50 10.01 6.46
N VAL A 49 -0.58 10.72 6.11
CA VAL A 49 -1.50 10.34 5.02
C VAL A 49 -0.77 10.31 3.68
N HIS A 50 0.05 11.33 3.41
CA HIS A 50 0.91 11.35 2.23
C HIS A 50 1.90 10.18 2.24
N GLY A 51 2.54 9.93 3.39
CA GLY A 51 3.53 8.87 3.53
C GLY A 51 2.96 7.47 3.24
N ILE A 52 1.78 7.14 3.76
CA ILE A 52 1.13 5.85 3.46
C ILE A 52 0.67 5.77 2.01
N ALA A 53 0.19 6.86 1.41
CA ALA A 53 -0.20 6.88 0.01
C ALA A 53 1.00 6.63 -0.92
N ILE A 54 2.14 7.27 -0.63
CA ILE A 54 3.41 7.02 -1.33
C ILE A 54 3.86 5.57 -1.10
N TYR A 55 3.80 5.07 0.13
CA TYR A 55 4.18 3.69 0.47
C TYR A 55 3.40 2.63 -0.33
N LEU A 56 2.08 2.78 -0.42
CA LEU A 56 1.24 1.89 -1.24
C LEU A 56 1.53 2.04 -2.74
N THR A 57 1.82 3.26 -3.19
CA THR A 57 2.20 3.49 -4.59
C THR A 57 3.56 2.88 -4.94
N LEU A 58 4.52 2.88 -4.01
CA LEU A 58 5.82 2.20 -4.20
C LEU A 58 5.66 0.68 -4.30
N TRP A 59 4.76 0.09 -3.51
CA TRP A 59 4.39 -1.31 -3.67
C TRP A 59 3.78 -1.57 -5.04
N PHE A 60 2.85 -0.72 -5.49
CA PHE A 60 2.24 -0.84 -6.81
C PHE A 60 3.27 -0.69 -7.95
N GLN A 61 4.22 0.22 -7.81
CA GLN A 61 5.36 0.36 -8.73
C GLN A 61 6.20 -0.92 -8.78
N ASP A 62 6.49 -1.55 -7.63
CA ASP A 62 7.22 -2.82 -7.58
C ASP A 62 6.46 -3.95 -8.31
N VAL A 63 5.14 -4.02 -8.13
CA VAL A 63 4.27 -4.98 -8.84
C VAL A 63 4.30 -4.77 -10.35
N ILE A 64 4.09 -3.53 -10.82
CA ILE A 64 4.11 -3.20 -12.26
C ILE A 64 5.49 -3.46 -12.88
N SER A 65 6.55 -2.98 -12.23
CA SER A 65 7.90 -3.04 -12.77
C SER A 65 8.59 -4.40 -12.55
N GLN A 66 7.94 -5.29 -11.80
CA GLN A 66 8.46 -6.61 -11.43
C GLN A 66 9.85 -6.55 -10.80
N THR A 67 10.11 -5.54 -9.97
CA THR A 67 11.41 -5.43 -9.27
C THR A 67 11.62 -6.51 -8.22
N GLY A 68 10.54 -7.18 -7.78
CA GLY A 68 10.58 -8.40 -6.98
C GLY A 68 10.74 -8.17 -5.47
N ILE A 69 10.58 -6.95 -4.98
CA ILE A 69 10.69 -6.62 -3.55
C ILE A 69 9.54 -7.28 -2.78
N TRP A 70 8.31 -7.10 -3.24
CA TRP A 70 7.12 -7.70 -2.65
C TRP A 70 7.12 -9.21 -2.78
N GLN A 71 7.56 -9.74 -3.93
CA GLN A 71 7.72 -11.17 -4.13
C GLN A 71 8.70 -11.77 -3.11
N ALA A 72 9.86 -11.16 -2.90
CA ALA A 72 10.82 -11.65 -1.92
C ALA A 72 10.24 -11.65 -0.49
N PHE A 73 9.44 -10.63 -0.15
CA PHE A 73 8.73 -10.58 1.12
C PHE A 73 7.70 -11.72 1.25
N SER A 74 6.86 -11.94 0.25
CA SER A 74 5.78 -12.93 0.31
C SER A 74 6.31 -14.37 0.27
N GLU A 75 7.40 -14.63 -0.45
CA GLU A 75 8.10 -15.92 -0.42
C GLU A 75 8.68 -16.24 0.96
N GLU A 76 9.26 -15.25 1.64
CA GLU A 76 9.73 -15.42 3.02
C GLU A 76 8.56 -15.64 3.99
N CYS A 77 7.44 -14.95 3.80
CA CYS A 77 6.23 -15.21 4.58
C CYS A 77 5.73 -16.65 4.38
N ARG A 78 5.71 -17.14 3.14
CA ARG A 78 5.31 -18.51 2.82
C ARG A 78 6.19 -19.54 3.54
N LYS A 79 7.50 -19.34 3.52
CA LYS A 79 8.47 -20.24 4.18
C LYS A 79 8.30 -20.28 5.70
N ARG A 80 7.96 -19.15 6.33
CA ARG A 80 7.92 -19.00 7.79
C ARG A 80 6.54 -19.27 8.38
N TYR A 81 5.50 -18.82 7.71
CA TYR A 81 4.13 -18.77 8.23
C TYR A 81 3.16 -19.67 7.45
N GLY A 82 3.59 -20.19 6.29
CA GLY A 82 2.74 -21.04 5.45
C GLY A 82 1.75 -20.26 4.57
N CYS A 83 1.75 -18.93 4.60
CA CYS A 83 0.89 -18.05 3.80
C CYS A 83 1.72 -16.92 3.14
N LEU A 84 1.23 -16.36 2.03
CA LEU A 84 1.95 -15.31 1.26
C LEU A 84 1.96 -13.95 1.96
N VAL A 85 0.96 -13.67 2.78
CA VAL A 85 0.85 -12.43 3.56
C VAL A 85 0.43 -12.80 4.99
N PRO A 86 0.99 -12.16 6.03
CA PRO A 86 0.53 -12.37 7.39
C PRO A 86 -0.99 -12.14 7.54
N PHE A 87 -1.64 -12.94 8.39
CA PHE A 87 -3.09 -12.89 8.66
C PHE A 87 -4.02 -13.31 7.51
N MET A 88 -3.48 -13.73 6.36
CA MET A 88 -4.30 -14.27 5.27
C MET A 88 -4.98 -15.59 5.68
N THR A 89 -6.28 -15.70 5.36
CA THR A 89 -7.06 -16.92 5.60
C THR A 89 -6.96 -17.88 4.42
N PRO A 90 -7.18 -19.20 4.62
CA PRO A 90 -7.21 -20.18 3.53
C PRO A 90 -8.28 -19.89 2.48
N GLU A 91 -9.37 -19.20 2.85
CA GLU A 91 -10.42 -18.80 1.92
C GLU A 91 -9.94 -17.70 0.99
N LYS A 92 -9.31 -16.65 1.53
CA LYS A 92 -8.76 -15.53 0.74
C LYS A 92 -7.63 -15.99 -0.18
N GLU A 93 -6.82 -16.95 0.28
CA GLU A 93 -5.71 -17.48 -0.49
C GLU A 93 -6.14 -18.14 -1.82
N LYS A 94 -7.39 -18.64 -1.93
CA LYS A 94 -7.89 -19.26 -3.17
C LYS A 94 -8.01 -18.27 -4.32
N ASP A 95 -8.27 -17.01 -3.99
CA ASP A 95 -8.49 -15.93 -4.95
C ASP A 95 -7.27 -15.00 -5.05
N TYR A 96 -6.14 -15.38 -4.42
CA TYR A 96 -4.89 -14.63 -4.44
C TYR A 96 -4.04 -14.99 -5.67
N TYR A 97 -3.63 -13.99 -6.44
CA TYR A 97 -2.80 -14.14 -7.64
C TYR A 97 -1.42 -13.52 -7.43
N PRO A 98 -0.36 -14.34 -7.21
CA PRO A 98 0.98 -13.83 -7.00
C PRO A 98 1.49 -13.01 -8.19
N GLY A 99 2.02 -11.82 -7.91
CA GLY A 99 2.52 -10.90 -8.94
C GLY A 99 1.44 -9.98 -9.53
N GLU A 100 0.20 -10.09 -9.07
CA GLU A 100 -0.89 -9.15 -9.38
C GLU A 100 -1.19 -8.25 -8.18
N VAL A 101 -2.06 -7.27 -8.38
CA VAL A 101 -2.62 -6.46 -7.30
C VAL A 101 -3.61 -7.33 -6.52
N ASN A 102 -3.43 -7.50 -5.21
CA ASN A 102 -4.36 -8.24 -4.35
C ASN A 102 -4.85 -7.35 -3.19
N PRO A 103 -6.14 -7.40 -2.81
CA PRO A 103 -6.64 -6.64 -1.66
C PRO A 103 -5.99 -7.08 -0.33
N GLU A 104 -5.56 -8.33 -0.20
CA GLU A 104 -4.84 -8.85 0.96
C GLU A 104 -3.50 -8.13 1.17
N ASP A 105 -2.78 -7.84 0.08
CA ASP A 105 -1.51 -7.10 0.14
C ASP A 105 -1.75 -5.68 0.65
N LEU A 106 -2.76 -5.00 0.09
CA LEU A 106 -3.15 -3.65 0.51
C LEU A 106 -3.60 -3.61 1.97
N GLN A 107 -4.42 -4.57 2.41
CA GLN A 107 -4.87 -4.67 3.80
C GLN A 107 -3.69 -4.80 4.76
N PHE A 108 -2.73 -5.68 4.45
CA PHE A 108 -1.53 -5.85 5.26
C PHE A 108 -0.65 -4.61 5.27
N LEU A 109 -0.40 -4.00 4.11
CA LEU A 109 0.44 -2.79 4.00
C LEU A 109 -0.17 -1.60 4.75
N LEU A 110 -1.49 -1.43 4.66
CA LEU A 110 -2.24 -0.42 5.41
C LEU A 110 -2.07 -0.60 6.92
N TRP A 111 -2.34 -1.82 7.41
CA TRP A 111 -2.19 -2.15 8.81
C TRP A 111 -0.73 -1.98 9.26
N HIS A 112 0.23 -2.47 8.50
CA HIS A 112 1.65 -2.44 8.85
C HIS A 112 2.15 -1.00 9.02
N TYR A 113 1.87 -0.12 8.06
CA TYR A 113 2.28 1.27 8.12
C TYR A 113 1.66 1.99 9.33
N LEU A 114 0.36 1.85 9.54
CA LEU A 114 -0.34 2.49 10.66
C LEU A 114 0.06 1.89 12.02
N GLN A 115 0.31 0.58 12.09
CA GLN A 115 0.81 -0.07 13.30
C GLN A 115 2.21 0.43 13.67
N CYS A 116 3.09 0.68 12.70
CA CYS A 116 4.39 1.29 12.95
C CYS A 116 4.26 2.67 13.61
N MET A 117 3.25 3.45 13.23
CA MET A 117 2.97 4.74 13.85
C MET A 117 2.37 4.58 15.26
N GLU A 118 1.36 3.73 15.42
CA GLU A 118 0.69 3.50 16.71
C GLU A 118 1.63 2.91 17.76
N LYS A 119 2.59 2.07 17.35
CA LYS A 119 3.61 1.52 18.24
C LYS A 119 4.43 2.61 18.93
N GLN A 120 4.66 3.75 18.27
CA GLN A 120 5.37 4.89 18.87
C GLN A 120 4.56 5.54 20.00
N ALA A 121 3.23 5.42 19.95
CA ALA A 121 2.30 5.88 20.97
C ALA A 121 1.89 4.79 21.98
N GLY A 122 2.47 3.58 21.89
CA GLY A 122 2.12 2.43 22.72
C GLY A 122 0.81 1.72 22.31
N GLY A 123 0.26 2.05 21.15
CA GLY A 123 -0.97 1.46 20.61
C GLY A 123 -0.74 0.17 19.82
N VAL A 124 -1.81 -0.63 19.71
CA VAL A 124 -1.86 -1.83 18.87
C VAL A 124 -3.18 -1.81 18.08
N LEU A 125 -3.09 -1.96 16.77
CA LEU A 125 -4.19 -2.04 15.82
C LEU A 125 -4.48 -3.52 15.50
N ASN A 126 -5.76 -3.87 15.46
CA ASN A 126 -6.20 -5.17 14.98
C ASN A 126 -6.04 -5.23 13.44
N PRO A 127 -5.22 -6.13 12.87
CA PRO A 127 -5.12 -6.31 11.41
C PRO A 127 -6.43 -6.77 10.75
N GLU A 128 -7.31 -7.42 11.51
CA GLU A 128 -8.61 -7.91 11.05
C GLU A 128 -9.74 -6.88 11.24
N ASN A 129 -9.40 -5.61 11.54
CA ASN A 129 -10.42 -4.57 11.60
C ASN A 129 -11.09 -4.43 10.22
N PRO A 130 -12.43 -4.58 10.10
CA PRO A 130 -13.14 -4.50 8.82
C PRO A 130 -12.89 -3.20 8.06
N ALA A 131 -12.55 -2.13 8.78
CA ALA A 131 -12.25 -0.85 8.19
C ALA A 131 -10.99 -0.91 7.28
N PHE A 132 -9.99 -1.75 7.62
CA PHE A 132 -8.83 -1.96 6.74
C PHE A 132 -9.20 -2.71 5.47
N GLU A 133 -10.08 -3.72 5.59
CA GLU A 133 -10.55 -4.48 4.44
C GLU A 133 -11.40 -3.61 3.50
N GLU A 134 -12.30 -2.80 4.03
CA GLU A 134 -13.11 -1.86 3.24
C GLU A 134 -12.22 -0.88 2.46
N LEU A 135 -11.24 -0.27 3.13
CA LEU A 135 -10.31 0.66 2.50
C LEU A 135 -9.38 -0.03 1.50
N ALA A 136 -8.91 -1.24 1.80
CA ALA A 136 -8.08 -2.03 0.89
C ALA A 136 -8.85 -2.36 -0.40
N ASN A 137 -10.12 -2.75 -0.31
CA ASN A 137 -10.96 -2.99 -1.49
C ASN A 137 -11.21 -1.72 -2.30
N GLN A 138 -11.45 -0.57 -1.64
CA GLN A 138 -11.61 0.69 -2.35
C GLN A 138 -10.36 1.09 -3.15
N ILE A 139 -9.17 0.88 -2.57
CA ILE A 139 -7.90 1.15 -3.26
C ILE A 139 -7.65 0.11 -4.36
N TYR A 140 -7.98 -1.16 -4.09
CA TYR A 140 -7.88 -2.26 -5.06
C TYR A 140 -8.71 -2.00 -6.32
N ASP A 141 -9.96 -1.53 -6.18
CA ASP A 141 -10.83 -1.24 -7.33
C ASP A 141 -10.15 -0.25 -8.30
N TYR A 142 -9.50 0.79 -7.76
CA TYR A 142 -8.73 1.73 -8.57
C TYR A 142 -7.45 1.11 -9.16
N LEU A 143 -6.64 0.42 -8.34
CA LEU A 143 -5.35 -0.10 -8.78
C LEU A 143 -5.46 -1.28 -9.75
N SER A 144 -6.51 -2.09 -9.64
CA SER A 144 -6.78 -3.19 -10.55
C SER A 144 -7.13 -2.70 -11.96
N GLU A 145 -7.85 -1.57 -12.07
CA GLU A 145 -8.07 -0.89 -13.36
C GLU A 145 -6.76 -0.37 -13.95
N GLU A 146 -5.94 0.31 -13.14
CA GLU A 146 -4.64 0.84 -13.56
C GLU A 146 -3.66 -0.27 -13.99
N PHE A 147 -3.73 -1.46 -13.36
CA PHE A 147 -2.87 -2.60 -13.69
C PHE A 147 -3.23 -3.29 -15.02
N GLN A 148 -4.50 -3.20 -15.45
CA GLN A 148 -4.99 -3.86 -16.67
C GLN A 148 -4.74 -3.07 -17.96
N VAL A 149 -4.26 -1.81 -17.85
CA VAL A 149 -3.99 -0.90 -18.97
C VAL A 149 -2.57 -1.09 -19.51
#